data_AF-A0A2P6V5Q0-F1
#
_entry.id   AF-A0A2P6V5Q0-F1
#
_cell.length_a   1.000
_cell.length_b   1.000
_cell.length_c   1.000
_cell.angle_alpha   90.00
_cell.angle_beta   90.00
_cell.angle_gamma   90.00
#
_symmetry.space_group_name_H-M   'P 1'
#
loop_
_entity.id
_entity.type
_entity.pdbx_description
1 polymer ?
#
loop_
_entity_poly.entity_id
_entity_poly.type
_entity_poly.pdbx_seq_one_letter_code
_entity_poly.pdbx_strand_id
1 'polypeptide(L)'
;MSQQAPSDFQGQSTAQAAPQVPRAGAPLAEEQISSSPDESLRELAARANAAVDKGMKQLSQQEAGPGGSAPRPDGGNSGSRRGERQPQAAASAATAAERPRRERQRSPDETALRDVNRDRLLGLLTERAAKTLLFYFSELNPTLMQWLEYYIKSNPIPSKGSWEDVSGETFLRKLLAMPVEQTRWNFGGRDEMYSKSSPLGVDPRQIAQRIMDIRSQIAREWIQELQLVDEENALLMRETVLSSFSLDSIPVVDPAQVKGSSHPELQHPDFTDDSAAGTDD
;
A
#
# COMPACT_ATOMS: atom_id res chain seq x y z
N MET A 1 -12.42 -69.23 -34.45
CA MET A 1 -13.83 -69.00 -34.06
C MET A 1 -14.10 -67.53 -34.25
N SER A 2 -14.75 -67.20 -35.37
CA SER A 2 -15.18 -65.85 -35.75
C SER A 2 -16.50 -65.54 -35.06
N GLN A 3 -16.60 -64.43 -34.32
CA GLN A 3 -17.88 -63.76 -34.01
C GLN A 3 -17.59 -62.25 -33.89
N GLN A 4 -17.87 -61.46 -34.94
CA GLN A 4 -19.12 -60.74 -35.22
C GLN A 4 -19.37 -59.55 -34.30
N ALA A 5 -19.16 -58.35 -34.88
CA ALA A 5 -19.76 -57.08 -34.44
C ALA A 5 -21.30 -57.17 -34.53
N PRO A 6 -22.03 -56.23 -33.89
CA PRO A 6 -22.66 -55.21 -34.73
C PRO A 6 -22.98 -53.86 -34.07
N SER A 7 -23.36 -52.93 -34.95
CA SER A 7 -24.45 -51.95 -34.81
C SER A 7 -24.10 -50.50 -34.52
N ASP A 8 -24.04 -49.77 -35.64
CA ASP A 8 -24.27 -48.35 -35.81
C ASP A 8 -25.46 -47.82 -35.01
N PHE A 9 -25.23 -46.80 -34.20
CA PHE A 9 -26.28 -45.99 -33.59
C PHE A 9 -26.27 -44.60 -34.24
N GLN A 10 -27.09 -44.45 -35.28
CA GLN A 10 -27.40 -43.16 -35.89
C GLN A 10 -28.36 -42.38 -34.98
N GLY A 11 -27.80 -41.48 -34.17
CA GLY A 11 -28.55 -40.47 -33.42
C GLY A 11 -28.94 -39.31 -34.31
N GLN A 12 -30.25 -39.16 -34.54
CA GLN A 12 -30.88 -38.12 -35.34
C GLN A 12 -30.64 -36.72 -34.74
N SER A 13 -30.13 -35.82 -35.58
CA SER A 13 -30.00 -34.38 -35.31
C SER A 13 -31.34 -33.68 -35.54
N THR A 14 -32.11 -33.46 -34.48
CA THR A 14 -33.26 -32.55 -34.51
C THR A 14 -32.79 -31.11 -34.43
N ALA A 15 -32.69 -30.47 -35.59
CA ALA A 15 -32.54 -29.02 -35.72
C ALA A 15 -33.85 -28.35 -35.26
N GLN A 16 -33.81 -27.74 -34.07
CA GLN A 16 -34.92 -26.94 -33.56
C GLN A 16 -34.75 -25.50 -34.04
N ALA A 17 -35.62 -25.11 -34.97
CA ALA A 17 -35.66 -23.77 -35.55
C ALA A 17 -36.05 -22.73 -34.50
N ALA A 18 -35.19 -21.72 -34.32
CA ALA A 18 -35.47 -20.56 -33.50
C ALA A 18 -36.45 -19.61 -34.22
N PRO A 19 -37.43 -19.02 -33.53
CA PRO A 19 -38.36 -18.06 -34.11
C PRO A 19 -37.67 -16.72 -34.39
N GLN A 20 -37.76 -16.27 -35.64
CA GLN A 20 -37.36 -14.92 -36.06
C GLN A 20 -38.31 -13.90 -35.42
N VAL A 21 -37.74 -12.98 -34.64
CA VAL A 21 -38.45 -11.80 -34.13
C VAL A 21 -38.36 -10.69 -35.18
N PRO A 22 -39.49 -10.08 -35.60
CA PRO A 22 -39.50 -9.01 -36.58
C PRO A 22 -38.87 -7.74 -36.02
N ARG A 23 -37.89 -7.21 -36.76
CA ARG A 23 -37.17 -5.97 -36.48
C ARG A 23 -38.04 -4.78 -36.92
N ALA A 24 -38.84 -4.25 -36.01
CA ALA A 24 -39.58 -3.00 -36.22
C ALA A 24 -38.63 -1.81 -36.07
N GLY A 25 -38.36 -1.14 -37.19
CA GLY A 25 -37.69 0.15 -37.22
C GLY A 25 -38.68 1.28 -36.95
N ALA A 26 -38.32 2.17 -36.03
CA ALA A 26 -38.88 3.51 -35.93
C ALA A 26 -37.71 4.48 -35.64
N PRO A 27 -37.50 5.53 -36.45
CA PRO A 27 -36.53 6.57 -36.15
C PRO A 27 -37.15 7.55 -35.17
N LEU A 28 -36.70 7.49 -33.91
CA LEU A 28 -36.97 8.55 -32.94
C LEU A 28 -35.98 9.69 -33.16
N ALA A 29 -36.54 10.89 -33.26
CA ALA A 29 -35.84 12.14 -33.50
C ALA A 29 -34.76 12.41 -32.43
N GLU A 30 -33.60 12.83 -32.90
CA GLU A 30 -32.49 13.35 -32.11
C GLU A 30 -32.88 14.69 -31.49
N GLU A 31 -33.23 14.69 -30.20
CA GLU A 31 -33.14 15.89 -29.37
C GLU A 31 -31.70 16.05 -28.89
N GLN A 32 -31.02 17.04 -29.47
CA GLN A 32 -29.74 17.55 -29.01
C GLN A 32 -29.92 18.29 -27.68
N ILE A 33 -29.64 17.61 -26.56
CA ILE A 33 -29.39 18.22 -25.26
C ILE A 33 -27.95 17.84 -24.88
N SER A 34 -26.96 18.60 -25.34
CA SER A 34 -26.38 19.75 -24.64
C SER A 34 -25.77 19.39 -23.28
N SER A 35 -24.43 19.37 -23.28
CA SER A 35 -23.50 19.43 -22.15
C SER A 35 -23.63 18.36 -21.06
N SER A 36 -22.80 17.32 -21.18
CA SER A 36 -22.55 16.36 -20.11
C SER A 36 -21.87 17.05 -18.92
N PRO A 37 -22.37 16.89 -17.68
CA PRO A 37 -21.76 17.45 -16.47
C PRO A 37 -20.34 16.91 -16.17
N ASP A 38 -19.89 15.87 -16.88
CA ASP A 38 -18.52 15.36 -16.74
C ASP A 38 -17.45 16.26 -17.39
N GLU A 39 -17.83 17.12 -18.35
CA GLU A 39 -16.86 17.96 -19.05
C GLU A 39 -16.43 19.16 -18.19
N SER A 40 -17.37 19.72 -17.40
CA SER A 40 -17.08 20.81 -16.47
C SER A 40 -16.20 20.37 -15.30
N LEU A 41 -16.38 19.15 -14.79
CA LEU A 41 -15.52 18.58 -13.75
C LEU A 41 -14.09 18.31 -14.26
N ARG A 42 -13.95 17.86 -15.50
CA ARG A 42 -12.64 17.68 -16.14
C ARG A 42 -11.91 19.01 -16.36
N GLU A 43 -12.63 20.05 -16.78
CA GLU A 43 -12.03 21.38 -16.97
C GLU A 43 -11.63 22.02 -15.63
N LEU A 44 -12.42 21.83 -14.57
CA LEU A 44 -12.11 22.33 -13.23
C LEU A 44 -10.89 21.61 -12.63
N ALA A 45 -10.77 20.29 -12.82
CA ALA A 45 -9.60 19.51 -12.41
C ALA A 45 -8.33 19.93 -13.18
N ALA A 46 -8.45 20.22 -14.48
CA ALA A 46 -7.33 20.70 -15.29
C ALA A 46 -6.84 22.09 -14.83
N ARG A 47 -7.76 22.99 -14.44
CA ARG A 47 -7.43 24.31 -13.90
C ARG A 47 -6.74 24.24 -12.53
N ALA A 48 -7.18 23.34 -11.65
CA ALA A 48 -6.56 23.17 -10.33
C ALA A 48 -5.10 22.72 -10.44
N ASN A 49 -4.80 21.74 -11.31
CA ASN A 49 -3.43 21.25 -11.52
C ASN A 49 -2.51 22.34 -12.09
N ALA A 50 -3.00 23.19 -13.00
CA ALA A 50 -2.21 24.29 -13.56
C ALA A 50 -1.88 25.39 -12.53
N ALA A 51 -2.69 25.57 -11.49
CA ALA A 51 -2.45 26.53 -10.42
C ALA A 51 -1.36 26.04 -9.44
N VAL A 52 -1.36 24.74 -9.12
CA VAL A 52 -0.34 24.12 -8.24
C VAL A 52 1.05 24.20 -8.89
N ASP A 53 1.15 23.89 -10.19
CA ASP A 53 2.41 23.99 -10.94
C ASP A 53 2.97 25.42 -11.01
N LYS A 54 2.09 26.44 -11.03
CA LYS A 54 2.50 27.84 -10.99
C LYS A 54 3.00 28.26 -9.61
N GLY A 55 2.35 27.80 -8.54
CA GLY A 55 2.77 28.07 -7.16
C GLY A 55 4.14 27.47 -6.83
N MET A 56 4.37 26.23 -7.27
CA MET A 56 5.61 25.49 -6.97
C MET A 56 6.83 26.09 -7.67
N LYS A 57 6.66 26.67 -8.87
CA LYS A 57 7.72 27.40 -9.59
C LYS A 57 8.05 28.78 -8.98
N GLN A 58 7.13 29.40 -8.25
CA GLN A 58 7.40 30.67 -7.57
C GLN A 58 8.20 30.46 -6.28
N LEU A 59 7.95 29.37 -5.55
CA LEU A 59 8.72 29.02 -4.36
C LEU A 59 10.18 28.61 -4.69
N SER A 60 10.43 27.93 -5.81
CA SER A 60 11.81 27.53 -6.16
C SER A 60 12.71 28.69 -6.61
N GLN A 61 12.13 29.83 -6.99
CA GLN A 61 12.91 31.03 -7.36
C GLN A 61 13.30 31.89 -6.15
N GLN A 62 12.75 31.63 -4.96
CA GLN A 62 12.99 32.46 -3.78
C GLN A 62 14.15 31.96 -2.90
N GLU A 63 14.66 30.73 -3.11
CA GLU A 63 15.75 30.15 -2.31
C GLU A 63 17.16 30.23 -2.95
N ALA A 64 17.30 30.83 -4.13
CA ALA A 64 18.61 31.00 -4.76
C ALA A 64 19.34 32.28 -4.26
N GLY A 65 19.69 32.30 -2.98
CA GLY A 65 20.59 33.30 -2.39
C GLY A 65 22.08 32.91 -2.58
N PRO A 66 22.99 33.86 -2.88
CA PRO A 66 24.40 33.58 -3.08
C PRO A 66 25.20 33.70 -1.78
N GLY A 67 25.77 32.58 -1.31
CA GLY A 67 26.76 32.53 -0.23
C GLY A 67 27.00 31.06 0.14
N GLY A 68 28.20 30.50 0.19
CA GLY A 68 29.53 31.06 0.38
C GLY A 68 30.23 30.19 1.43
N SER A 69 31.46 29.78 1.13
CA SER A 69 32.49 29.21 2.05
C SER A 69 32.67 27.69 2.06
N ALA A 70 33.75 27.27 1.40
CA ALA A 70 34.48 26.03 1.67
C ALA A 70 35.20 26.09 3.04
N PRO A 71 35.53 24.94 3.65
CA PRO A 71 36.96 24.66 3.84
C PRO A 71 37.38 23.17 3.76
N ARG A 72 38.54 23.02 3.09
CA ARG A 72 39.73 22.17 3.33
C ARG A 72 39.67 20.71 3.85
N PRO A 73 40.59 19.86 3.32
CA PRO A 73 40.89 18.52 3.84
C PRO A 73 42.05 18.57 4.86
N ASP A 74 42.02 17.71 5.88
CA ASP A 74 43.26 17.21 6.53
C ASP A 74 43.00 16.05 7.50
N GLY A 75 44.00 15.15 7.59
CA GLY A 75 44.32 14.42 8.81
C GLY A 75 43.87 12.96 8.91
N GLY A 76 44.80 12.04 8.64
CA GLY A 76 44.61 10.60 8.81
C GLY A 76 44.70 10.09 10.25
N ASN A 77 44.32 8.83 10.44
CA ASN A 77 44.81 8.04 11.57
C ASN A 77 44.86 6.54 11.24
N SER A 78 46.08 6.05 11.14
CA SER A 78 46.47 4.64 11.08
C SER A 78 46.35 4.02 12.48
N GLY A 79 45.43 3.05 12.63
CA GLY A 79 45.22 2.32 13.88
C GLY A 79 44.94 0.84 13.63
N SER A 80 46.03 0.07 13.58
CA SER A 80 46.04 -1.39 13.51
C SER A 80 45.40 -2.02 14.75
N ARG A 81 44.32 -2.79 14.60
CA ARG A 81 43.97 -3.90 15.52
C ARG A 81 43.31 -5.07 14.77
N ARG A 82 44.20 -6.02 14.46
CA ARG A 82 43.96 -7.42 14.11
C ARG A 82 43.09 -8.10 15.19
N GLY A 83 41.90 -8.51 14.79
CA GLY A 83 40.96 -9.28 15.60
C GLY A 83 40.02 -10.06 14.68
N GLU A 84 40.46 -11.24 14.27
CA GLU A 84 39.68 -12.20 13.48
C GLU A 84 38.46 -12.67 14.28
N ARG A 85 37.25 -12.36 13.78
CA ARG A 85 36.06 -13.22 13.80
C ARG A 85 34.92 -12.57 12.99
N GLN A 86 34.75 -13.09 11.77
CA GLN A 86 33.57 -13.06 10.89
C GLN A 86 32.68 -11.79 10.85
N PRO A 87 32.68 -11.11 9.68
CA PRO A 87 31.43 -10.61 9.09
C PRO A 87 31.40 -10.90 7.58
N GLN A 88 30.98 -12.11 7.17
CA GLN A 88 30.77 -12.44 5.74
C GLN A 88 29.30 -12.48 5.31
N ALA A 89 28.37 -12.04 6.17
CA ALA A 89 26.94 -11.97 5.83
C ALA A 89 26.40 -10.56 5.50
N ALA A 90 27.19 -9.50 5.73
CA ALA A 90 26.74 -8.11 5.52
C ALA A 90 27.34 -7.44 4.26
N ALA A 91 28.47 -7.93 3.74
CA ALA A 91 29.14 -7.34 2.57
C ALA A 91 28.60 -7.86 1.22
N SER A 92 27.88 -8.99 1.21
CA SER A 92 27.29 -9.58 0.00
C SER A 92 25.90 -9.04 -0.35
N ALA A 93 25.32 -8.18 0.50
CA ALA A 93 24.08 -7.45 0.19
C ALA A 93 24.31 -6.15 -0.59
N ALA A 94 25.55 -5.64 -0.65
CA ALA A 94 25.89 -4.37 -1.30
C ALA A 94 26.28 -4.52 -2.78
N THR A 95 26.48 -5.74 -3.28
CA THR A 95 26.97 -6.00 -4.66
C THR A 95 26.01 -6.85 -5.50
N ALA A 96 24.79 -7.10 -5.01
CA ALA A 96 23.76 -7.81 -5.77
C ALA A 96 23.08 -6.85 -6.76
N ALA A 97 23.76 -6.65 -7.89
CA ALA A 97 23.18 -6.33 -9.18
C ALA A 97 22.20 -5.14 -9.20
N GLU A 98 22.76 -3.95 -9.00
CA GLU A 98 22.25 -2.71 -9.55
C GLU A 98 22.09 -2.89 -11.07
N ARG A 99 20.91 -3.32 -11.52
CA ARG A 99 20.38 -2.74 -12.75
C ARG A 99 19.91 -1.36 -12.33
N PRO A 100 20.65 -0.28 -12.63
CA PRO A 100 20.13 1.06 -12.43
C PRO A 100 18.81 1.11 -13.18
N ARG A 101 17.71 1.23 -12.43
CA ARG A 101 16.45 1.75 -12.97
C ARG A 101 16.87 2.98 -13.75
N ARG A 102 16.80 2.91 -15.09
CA ARG A 102 17.51 3.79 -16.05
C ARG A 102 17.87 5.11 -15.38
N GLU A 103 19.11 5.29 -14.91
CA GLU A 103 19.53 6.50 -14.16
C GLU A 103 19.10 7.79 -14.87
N ARG A 104 18.94 7.70 -16.19
CA ARG A 104 18.39 8.72 -17.09
C ARG A 104 16.97 9.22 -16.76
N GLN A 105 16.20 8.56 -15.90
CA GLN A 105 14.84 8.98 -15.52
C GLN A 105 14.71 9.36 -14.05
N ARG A 106 15.80 9.30 -13.27
CA ARG A 106 15.77 9.69 -11.86
C ARG A 106 15.56 11.19 -11.77
N SER A 107 14.50 11.63 -11.09
CA SER A 107 14.39 13.05 -10.75
C SER A 107 15.53 13.40 -9.78
N PRO A 108 16.02 14.65 -9.77
CA PRO A 108 17.06 15.06 -8.82
C PRO A 108 16.64 14.88 -7.35
N ASP A 109 15.34 14.76 -7.06
CA ASP A 109 14.79 14.55 -5.72
C ASP A 109 14.61 13.07 -5.34
N GLU A 110 14.91 12.13 -6.24
CA GLU A 110 14.81 10.69 -5.98
C GLU A 110 16.07 10.16 -5.26
N THR A 111 15.96 9.98 -3.95
CA THR A 111 17.00 9.34 -3.13
C THR A 111 16.89 7.81 -3.21
N ALA A 112 18.02 7.10 -3.02
CA ALA A 112 18.02 5.63 -3.00
C ALA A 112 17.06 5.03 -1.96
N LEU A 113 16.87 5.73 -0.83
CA LEU A 113 15.89 5.35 0.19
C LEU A 113 14.44 5.45 -0.32
N ARG A 114 14.11 6.46 -1.14
CA ARG A 114 12.79 6.60 -1.76
C ARG A 114 12.50 5.44 -2.71
N ASP A 115 13.48 5.03 -3.51
CA ASP A 115 13.32 3.89 -4.43
C ASP A 115 13.08 2.58 -3.68
N VAL A 116 13.87 2.30 -2.63
CA VAL A 116 13.67 1.10 -1.81
C VAL A 116 12.28 1.10 -1.15
N ASN A 117 11.83 2.25 -0.65
CA ASN A 117 10.49 2.38 -0.07
C ASN A 117 9.38 2.21 -1.11
N ARG A 118 9.56 2.75 -2.31
CA ARG A 118 8.65 2.57 -3.44
C ARG A 118 8.51 1.10 -3.80
N ASP A 119 9.61 0.37 -3.89
CA ASP A 119 9.57 -1.05 -4.25
C ASP A 119 8.91 -1.87 -3.13
N ARG A 120 9.16 -1.56 -1.85
CA ARG A 120 8.42 -2.16 -0.73
C ARG A 120 6.92 -1.90 -0.79
N LEU A 121 6.52 -0.67 -1.17
CA LEU A 121 5.12 -0.32 -1.34
C LEU A 121 4.48 -1.11 -2.49
N LEU A 122 5.19 -1.29 -3.61
CA LEU A 122 4.74 -2.13 -4.72
C LEU A 122 4.59 -3.60 -4.32
N GLY A 123 5.51 -4.11 -3.50
CA GLY A 123 5.42 -5.45 -2.91
C GLY A 123 4.18 -5.62 -2.06
N LEU A 124 3.96 -4.67 -1.13
CA LEU A 124 2.79 -4.65 -0.25
C LEU A 124 1.48 -4.59 -1.03
N LEU A 125 1.40 -3.75 -2.06
CA LEU A 125 0.23 -3.64 -2.95
C LEU A 125 -0.01 -4.95 -3.72
N THR A 126 1.05 -5.59 -4.20
CA THR A 126 0.96 -6.88 -4.92
C THR A 126 0.48 -7.99 -3.97
N GLU A 127 1.01 -8.05 -2.75
CA GLU A 127 0.59 -9.00 -1.73
C GLU A 127 -0.89 -8.80 -1.34
N ARG A 128 -1.29 -7.54 -1.10
CA ARG A 128 -2.68 -7.19 -0.77
C ARG A 128 -3.62 -7.56 -1.91
N ALA A 129 -3.27 -7.25 -3.16
CA ALA A 129 -4.08 -7.61 -4.32
C ALA A 129 -4.25 -9.13 -4.48
N ALA A 130 -3.19 -9.91 -4.26
CA ALA A 130 -3.26 -11.36 -4.28
C ALA A 130 -4.18 -11.93 -3.18
N LYS A 131 -4.12 -11.37 -1.96
CA LYS A 131 -5.01 -11.74 -0.85
C LYS A 131 -6.47 -11.34 -1.10
N THR A 132 -6.72 -10.17 -1.70
CA THR A 132 -8.07 -9.76 -2.12
C THR A 132 -8.63 -10.71 -3.17
N LEU A 133 -7.84 -11.08 -4.18
CA LEU A 133 -8.27 -12.07 -5.18
C LEU A 133 -8.54 -13.45 -4.55
N LEU A 134 -7.73 -13.85 -3.57
CA LEU A 134 -7.95 -15.08 -2.81
C LEU A 134 -9.31 -15.08 -2.10
N PHE A 135 -9.68 -13.95 -1.48
CA PHE A 135 -10.99 -13.79 -0.86
C PHE A 135 -12.13 -13.93 -1.89
N TYR A 136 -12.02 -13.31 -3.07
CA TYR A 136 -13.01 -13.48 -4.14
C TYR A 136 -13.13 -14.94 -4.60
N PHE A 137 -12.03 -15.68 -4.68
CA PHE A 137 -12.08 -17.10 -5.02
C PHE A 137 -12.69 -17.97 -3.91
N SER A 138 -12.62 -17.55 -2.65
CA SER A 138 -13.27 -18.30 -1.56
C SER A 138 -14.79 -18.41 -1.74
N GLU A 139 -15.40 -17.40 -2.35
CA GLU A 139 -16.84 -17.37 -2.64
C GLU A 139 -17.19 -17.98 -4.00
N LEU A 140 -16.34 -17.77 -5.03
CA LEU A 140 -16.65 -18.14 -6.41
C LEU A 140 -16.14 -19.54 -6.81
N ASN A 141 -14.93 -19.89 -6.40
CA ASN A 141 -14.28 -21.12 -6.82
C ASN A 141 -13.21 -21.58 -5.79
N PRO A 142 -13.58 -22.46 -4.85
CA PRO A 142 -12.66 -22.92 -3.80
C PRO A 142 -11.42 -23.61 -4.39
N THR A 143 -11.56 -24.31 -5.51
CA THR A 143 -10.45 -24.97 -6.22
C THR A 143 -9.33 -23.98 -6.59
N LEU A 144 -9.71 -22.83 -7.14
CA LEU A 144 -8.76 -21.75 -7.47
C LEU A 144 -8.20 -21.08 -6.21
N MET A 145 -9.02 -20.94 -5.17
CA MET A 145 -8.58 -20.41 -3.88
C MET A 145 -7.46 -21.27 -3.29
N GLN A 146 -7.65 -22.60 -3.17
CA GLN A 146 -6.61 -23.50 -2.64
C GLN A 146 -5.34 -23.49 -3.49
N TRP A 147 -5.48 -23.47 -4.82
CA TRP A 147 -4.31 -23.38 -5.71
C TRP A 147 -3.54 -22.07 -5.50
N LEU A 148 -4.23 -20.93 -5.46
CA LEU A 148 -3.60 -19.63 -5.26
C LEU A 148 -3.00 -19.50 -3.85
N GLU A 149 -3.68 -20.03 -2.83
CA GLU A 149 -3.18 -20.06 -1.46
C GLU A 149 -1.87 -20.87 -1.37
N TYR A 150 -1.84 -22.06 -1.99
CA TYR A 150 -0.63 -22.87 -2.07
C TYR A 150 0.50 -22.15 -2.81
N TYR A 151 0.17 -21.46 -3.91
CA TYR A 151 1.13 -20.67 -4.66
C TYR A 151 1.73 -19.53 -3.83
N ILE A 152 0.90 -18.75 -3.13
CA ILE A 152 1.32 -17.64 -2.26
C ILE A 152 2.22 -18.16 -1.14
N LYS A 153 1.88 -19.29 -0.51
CA LYS A 153 2.69 -19.93 0.53
C LYS A 153 4.04 -20.41 0.00
N SER A 154 4.08 -20.93 -1.22
CA SER A 154 5.28 -21.47 -1.85
C SER A 154 6.20 -20.38 -2.42
N ASN A 155 5.64 -19.23 -2.77
CA ASN A 155 6.35 -18.08 -3.35
C ASN A 155 5.99 -16.80 -2.59
N PRO A 156 6.39 -16.67 -1.31
CA PRO A 156 6.13 -15.44 -0.57
C PRO A 156 6.91 -14.27 -1.17
N ILE A 157 6.31 -13.06 -1.14
CA ILE A 157 7.01 -11.82 -1.49
C ILE A 157 7.92 -11.47 -0.30
N PRO A 158 9.25 -11.46 -0.45
CA PRO A 158 10.15 -11.19 0.67
C PRO A 158 10.10 -9.72 1.08
N SER A 159 10.12 -9.45 2.39
CA SER A 159 10.14 -8.07 2.91
C SER A 159 11.50 -7.38 2.73
N LYS A 160 12.57 -8.15 2.50
CA LYS A 160 13.95 -7.68 2.35
C LYS A 160 14.60 -8.49 1.22
N GLY A 161 15.42 -7.85 0.38
CA GLY A 161 16.12 -8.52 -0.72
C GLY A 161 16.38 -7.60 -1.89
N SER A 162 16.61 -8.21 -3.06
CA SER A 162 16.70 -7.49 -4.33
C SER A 162 15.38 -6.75 -4.61
N TRP A 163 15.48 -5.61 -5.29
CA TRP A 163 14.34 -4.76 -5.63
C TRP A 163 13.28 -5.50 -6.46
N GLU A 164 13.69 -6.41 -7.37
CA GLU A 164 12.77 -7.22 -8.19
C GLU A 164 11.94 -8.18 -7.33
N ASP A 165 12.53 -8.68 -6.24
CA ASP A 165 11.86 -9.62 -5.34
C ASP A 165 10.93 -8.88 -4.38
N VAL A 166 11.42 -7.79 -3.78
CA VAL A 166 10.67 -6.98 -2.81
C VAL A 166 9.44 -6.31 -3.44
N SER A 167 9.54 -5.87 -4.71
CA SER A 167 8.42 -5.26 -5.44
C SER A 167 7.29 -6.22 -5.80
N GLY A 168 7.50 -7.53 -5.63
CA GLY A 168 6.57 -8.55 -6.11
C GLY A 168 6.61 -8.75 -7.63
N GLU A 169 7.55 -8.13 -8.36
CA GLU A 169 7.72 -8.38 -9.79
C GLU A 169 8.14 -9.83 -10.07
N THR A 170 9.09 -10.38 -9.30
CA THR A 170 9.48 -11.79 -9.44
C THR A 170 8.29 -12.73 -9.21
N PHE A 171 7.41 -12.42 -8.26
CA PHE A 171 6.18 -13.17 -7.99
C PHE A 171 5.25 -13.19 -9.22
N LEU A 172 4.98 -12.02 -9.81
CA LEU A 172 4.13 -11.91 -11.00
C LEU A 172 4.77 -12.53 -12.25
N ARG A 173 6.09 -12.35 -12.45
CA ARG A 173 6.81 -12.95 -13.58
C ARG A 173 6.77 -14.48 -13.51
N LYS A 174 6.90 -15.06 -12.31
CA LYS A 174 6.73 -16.51 -12.11
C LYS A 174 5.32 -16.96 -12.49
N LEU A 175 4.26 -16.29 -12.01
CA LEU A 175 2.88 -16.60 -12.43
C LEU A 175 2.70 -16.52 -13.95
N LEU A 176 3.21 -15.46 -14.58
CA LEU A 176 3.10 -15.26 -16.02
C LEU A 176 3.89 -16.29 -16.85
N ALA A 177 4.96 -16.84 -16.29
CA ALA A 177 5.77 -17.85 -16.96
C ALA A 177 5.20 -19.27 -16.84
N MET A 178 4.38 -19.53 -15.82
CA MET A 178 3.83 -20.87 -15.59
C MET A 178 2.89 -21.32 -16.73
N PRO A 179 2.92 -22.62 -17.07
CA PRO A 179 1.95 -23.21 -17.99
C PRO A 179 0.58 -23.36 -17.32
N VAL A 180 -0.43 -23.72 -18.12
CA VAL A 180 -1.73 -24.13 -17.58
C VAL A 180 -1.56 -25.40 -16.77
N GLU A 181 -2.04 -25.38 -15.53
CA GLU A 181 -1.95 -26.52 -14.60
C GLU A 181 -3.32 -27.12 -14.37
N GLN A 182 -3.38 -28.42 -14.07
CA GLN A 182 -4.61 -29.03 -13.59
C GLN A 182 -4.52 -29.17 -12.08
N THR A 183 -5.51 -28.63 -11.38
CA THR A 183 -5.64 -28.78 -9.95
C THR A 183 -6.94 -29.48 -9.61
N ARG A 184 -6.93 -30.17 -8.47
CA ARG A 184 -8.11 -30.86 -7.94
C ARG A 184 -8.33 -30.37 -6.53
N TRP A 185 -9.54 -29.91 -6.24
CA TRP A 185 -9.91 -29.54 -4.88
C TRP A 185 -9.82 -30.78 -3.99
N ASN A 186 -8.88 -30.74 -3.05
CA ASN A 186 -8.72 -31.79 -2.05
C ASN A 186 -9.13 -31.23 -0.69
N PHE A 187 -10.30 -31.66 -0.23
CA PHE A 187 -10.79 -31.33 1.11
C PHE A 187 -9.97 -32.15 2.10
N GLY A 188 -8.99 -31.52 2.75
CA GLY A 188 -8.05 -32.18 3.65
C GLY A 188 -8.78 -33.08 4.66
N GLY A 189 -8.65 -34.40 4.49
CA GLY A 189 -9.30 -35.41 5.33
C GLY A 189 -10.38 -36.25 4.64
N ARG A 190 -10.77 -35.97 3.39
CA ARG A 190 -11.57 -36.93 2.60
C ARG A 190 -10.66 -37.85 1.81
N ASP A 191 -11.00 -39.14 1.84
CA ASP A 191 -10.35 -40.16 1.03
C ASP A 191 -10.45 -39.82 -0.46
N GLU A 192 -9.36 -40.04 -1.18
CA GLU A 192 -9.24 -39.71 -2.61
C GLU A 192 -10.31 -40.42 -3.46
N MET A 193 -10.76 -41.60 -3.00
CA MET A 193 -11.85 -42.37 -3.61
C MET A 193 -13.20 -41.65 -3.62
N TYR A 194 -13.45 -40.73 -2.67
CA TYR A 194 -14.70 -39.99 -2.56
C TYR A 194 -14.63 -38.57 -3.16
N SER A 195 -13.47 -38.17 -3.66
CA SER A 195 -13.31 -36.89 -4.33
C SER A 195 -13.94 -36.96 -5.73
N LYS A 196 -15.24 -36.68 -5.86
CA LYS A 196 -15.89 -36.62 -7.18
C LYS A 196 -15.57 -35.32 -7.95
N SER A 197 -14.59 -34.53 -7.52
CA SER A 197 -14.22 -33.30 -8.21
C SER A 197 -13.47 -33.64 -9.50
N SER A 198 -14.02 -33.18 -10.64
CA SER A 198 -13.30 -33.18 -11.91
C SER A 198 -12.07 -32.29 -11.78
N PRO A 199 -10.92 -32.69 -12.36
CA PRO A 199 -9.77 -31.79 -12.43
C PRO A 199 -10.18 -30.49 -13.14
N LEU A 200 -9.79 -29.36 -12.57
CA LEU A 200 -10.03 -28.04 -13.11
C LEU A 200 -8.72 -27.48 -13.67
N GLY A 201 -8.76 -27.03 -14.93
CA GLY A 201 -7.64 -26.30 -15.52
C GLY A 201 -7.54 -24.90 -14.92
N VAL A 202 -6.37 -24.57 -14.39
CA VAL A 202 -6.00 -23.25 -13.88
C VAL A 202 -5.09 -22.58 -14.89
N ASP A 203 -5.41 -21.34 -15.26
CA ASP A 203 -4.54 -20.50 -16.08
C ASP A 203 -3.86 -19.43 -15.19
N PRO A 204 -2.59 -19.64 -14.78
CA PRO A 204 -1.87 -18.71 -13.91
C PRO A 204 -1.70 -17.32 -14.52
N ARG A 205 -1.70 -17.20 -15.85
CA ARG A 205 -1.50 -15.92 -16.55
C ARG A 205 -2.72 -15.02 -16.38
N GLN A 206 -3.92 -15.60 -16.45
CA GLN A 206 -5.16 -14.87 -16.15
C GLN A 206 -5.22 -14.45 -14.69
N ILE A 207 -4.74 -15.29 -13.76
CA ILE A 207 -4.67 -14.93 -12.34
C ILE A 207 -3.71 -13.75 -12.14
N ALA A 208 -2.50 -13.79 -12.74
CA ALA A 208 -1.56 -12.68 -12.68
C ALA A 208 -2.15 -11.38 -13.23
N GLN A 209 -2.87 -11.43 -14.36
CA GLN A 209 -3.55 -10.28 -14.93
C GLN A 209 -4.54 -9.66 -13.94
N ARG A 210 -5.39 -10.49 -13.33
CA ARG A 210 -6.35 -10.02 -12.31
C ARG A 210 -5.66 -9.40 -11.09
N ILE A 211 -4.54 -9.98 -10.64
CA ILE A 211 -3.75 -9.40 -9.54
C ILE A 211 -3.21 -8.03 -9.95
N MET A 212 -2.70 -7.87 -11.18
CA MET A 212 -2.21 -6.57 -11.67
C MET A 212 -3.34 -5.53 -11.77
N ASP A 213 -4.53 -5.94 -12.20
CA ASP A 213 -5.70 -5.06 -12.28
C ASP A 213 -6.14 -4.59 -10.89
N ILE A 214 -6.32 -5.52 -9.94
CA ILE A 214 -6.67 -5.21 -8.54
C ILE A 214 -5.60 -4.33 -7.89
N ARG A 215 -4.32 -4.64 -8.14
CA ARG A 215 -3.19 -3.84 -7.65
C ARG A 215 -3.27 -2.38 -8.09
N SER A 216 -3.69 -2.13 -9.34
CA SER A 216 -3.87 -0.76 -9.86
C SER A 216 -5.08 -0.04 -9.25
N GLN A 217 -6.12 -0.77 -8.86
CA GLN A 217 -7.29 -0.22 -8.17
C GLN A 217 -6.92 0.20 -6.75
N ILE A 218 -6.34 -0.71 -5.97
CA ILE A 218 -5.88 -0.43 -4.59
C ILE A 218 -4.90 0.73 -4.57
N ALA A 219 -3.98 0.80 -5.53
CA ALA A 219 -3.03 1.91 -5.60
C ALA A 219 -3.72 3.28 -5.76
N ARG A 220 -4.82 3.35 -6.53
CA ARG A 220 -5.60 4.59 -6.70
C ARG A 220 -6.35 4.96 -5.43
N GLU A 221 -6.93 3.98 -4.75
CA GLU A 221 -7.61 4.17 -3.47
C GLU A 221 -6.63 4.68 -2.41
N TRP A 222 -5.46 4.07 -2.28
CA TRP A 222 -4.43 4.51 -1.33
C TRP A 222 -3.92 5.91 -1.62
N ILE A 223 -3.79 6.31 -2.89
CA ILE A 223 -3.43 7.69 -3.23
C ILE A 223 -4.51 8.66 -2.72
N GLN A 224 -5.80 8.33 -2.88
CA GLN A 224 -6.90 9.16 -2.39
C GLN A 224 -6.91 9.22 -0.86
N GLU A 225 -6.71 8.10 -0.17
CA GLU A 225 -6.64 8.04 1.30
C GLU A 225 -5.43 8.84 1.83
N LEU A 226 -4.27 8.70 1.21
CA LEU A 226 -3.06 9.43 1.63
C LEU A 226 -3.17 10.94 1.44
N GLN A 227 -4.05 11.43 0.57
CA GLN A 227 -4.33 12.86 0.42
C GLN A 227 -5.08 13.45 1.63
N LEU A 228 -5.75 12.61 2.43
CA LEU A 228 -6.50 13.04 3.61
C LEU A 228 -5.64 13.13 4.88
N VAL A 229 -4.40 12.62 4.85
CA VAL A 229 -3.51 12.55 6.03
C VAL A 229 -3.24 13.92 6.65
N ASP A 230 -3.11 14.98 5.84
CA ASP A 230 -2.89 16.33 6.36
C ASP A 230 -4.10 16.85 7.14
N GLU A 231 -5.32 16.54 6.68
CA GLU A 231 -6.57 16.88 7.37
C GLU A 231 -6.70 16.08 8.67
N GLU A 232 -6.44 14.77 8.64
CA GLU A 232 -6.45 13.91 9.83
C GLU A 232 -5.44 14.38 10.88
N ASN A 233 -4.22 14.77 10.46
CA ASN A 233 -3.21 15.32 11.35
C ASN A 233 -3.66 16.65 11.98
N ALA A 234 -4.33 17.52 11.21
CA ALA A 234 -4.86 18.78 11.73
C ALA A 234 -5.99 18.55 12.75
N LEU A 235 -6.88 17.59 12.49
CA LEU A 235 -7.92 17.18 13.43
C LEU A 235 -7.32 16.62 14.72
N LEU A 236 -6.34 15.73 14.62
CA LEU A 236 -5.66 15.14 15.78
C LEU A 236 -4.97 16.19 16.65
N MET A 237 -4.30 17.18 16.04
CA MET A 237 -3.70 18.30 16.78
C MET A 237 -4.76 19.12 17.51
N ARG A 238 -5.88 19.43 16.84
CA ARG A 238 -6.99 20.17 17.44
C ARG A 238 -7.59 19.42 18.63
N GLU A 239 -7.87 18.13 18.48
CA GLU A 239 -8.40 17.30 19.56
C GLU A 239 -7.45 17.23 20.75
N THR A 240 -6.15 17.08 20.50
CA THR A 240 -5.11 17.06 21.53
C THR A 240 -5.07 18.38 22.32
N VAL A 241 -5.13 19.51 21.61
CA VAL A 241 -5.15 20.85 22.24
C VAL A 241 -6.43 21.03 23.06
N LEU A 242 -7.60 20.69 22.51
CA LEU A 242 -8.87 20.81 23.23
C LEU A 242 -8.92 19.89 24.47
N SER A 243 -8.40 18.68 24.35
CA SER A 243 -8.31 17.74 25.48
C SER A 243 -7.41 18.28 26.59
N SER A 244 -6.31 18.96 26.24
CA SER A 244 -5.40 19.58 27.23
C SER A 244 -6.01 20.78 27.97
N PHE A 245 -7.00 21.45 27.36
CA PHE A 245 -7.74 22.55 27.99
C PHE A 245 -8.99 22.10 28.75
N SER A 246 -9.37 20.81 28.67
CA SER A 246 -10.53 20.31 29.39
C SER A 246 -10.22 20.27 30.90
N LEU A 247 -10.98 21.08 31.65
CA LEU A 247 -10.86 21.25 33.10
C LEU A 247 -11.14 19.96 33.88
N ASP A 248 -11.73 18.94 33.25
CA ASP A 248 -11.99 17.62 33.84
C ASP A 248 -10.71 16.86 34.21
N SER A 249 -9.57 17.24 33.62
CA SER A 249 -8.25 16.67 33.92
C SER A 249 -7.56 17.33 35.11
N ILE A 250 -8.08 18.46 35.61
CA ILE A 250 -7.61 19.04 36.86
C ILE A 250 -8.22 18.19 37.98
N PRO A 251 -7.41 17.45 38.76
CA PRO A 251 -7.96 16.78 39.93
C PRO A 251 -8.59 17.87 40.79
N VAL A 252 -9.91 17.83 40.95
CA VAL A 252 -10.61 18.70 41.89
C VAL A 252 -10.06 18.31 43.26
N VAL A 253 -9.03 19.04 43.69
CA VAL A 253 -8.49 18.91 45.04
C VAL A 253 -9.61 19.34 45.95
N ASP A 254 -10.22 18.36 46.61
CA ASP A 254 -11.28 18.62 47.58
C ASP A 254 -10.71 19.59 48.63
N PRO A 255 -11.24 20.82 48.76
CA PRO A 255 -10.66 21.85 49.61
C PRO A 255 -10.58 21.41 51.09
N ALA A 256 -11.36 20.40 51.49
CA ALA A 256 -11.25 19.78 52.80
C ALA A 256 -9.92 19.04 53.03
N GLN A 257 -9.26 18.51 51.99
CA GLN A 257 -7.98 17.83 52.08
C GLN A 257 -6.77 18.78 52.14
N VAL A 258 -6.96 20.08 51.90
CA VAL A 258 -5.90 21.11 51.96
C VAL A 258 -5.64 21.60 53.41
N LYS A 259 -6.35 21.05 54.40
CA LYS A 259 -6.11 21.34 55.83
C LYS A 259 -4.88 20.57 56.34
N GLY A 260 -3.68 21.05 56.03
CA GLY A 260 -2.44 20.61 56.69
C GLY A 260 -1.17 20.55 55.85
N SER A 261 -1.25 20.72 54.52
CA SER A 261 -0.06 20.80 53.68
C SER A 261 0.54 22.20 53.74
N SER A 262 1.44 22.42 54.69
CA SER A 262 2.42 23.51 54.62
C SER A 262 3.33 23.24 53.42
N HIS A 263 2.97 23.79 52.26
CA HIS A 263 3.77 23.67 51.04
C HIS A 263 5.13 24.37 51.30
N PRO A 264 6.26 23.65 51.36
CA PRO A 264 7.55 24.23 51.78
C PRO A 264 8.16 25.18 50.73
N GLU A 265 7.56 25.30 49.55
CA GLU A 265 8.13 26.01 48.39
C GLU A 265 7.69 27.48 48.28
N LEU A 266 6.76 27.95 49.14
CA LEU A 266 6.36 29.36 49.22
C LEU A 266 7.01 30.12 50.37
N GLN A 267 7.93 29.51 51.13
CA GLN A 267 8.82 30.26 52.02
C GLN A 267 9.95 30.88 51.19
N HIS A 268 9.60 31.89 50.38
CA HIS A 268 10.61 32.72 49.75
C HIS A 268 11.24 33.61 50.84
N PRO A 269 12.56 33.57 51.05
CA PRO A 269 13.23 34.26 52.16
C PRO A 269 13.17 35.80 52.06
N ASP A 270 12.73 36.35 50.94
CA ASP A 270 12.65 37.81 50.70
C ASP A 270 11.38 38.48 51.25
N PHE A 271 10.43 37.71 51.80
CA PHE A 271 9.21 38.25 52.42
C PHE A 271 9.24 38.18 53.95
N THR A 272 10.43 38.23 54.56
CA THR A 272 10.52 38.45 56.01
C THR A 272 10.07 39.87 56.34
N ASP A 273 8.95 39.91 57.05
CA ASP A 273 8.23 41.06 57.57
C ASP A 273 9.16 42.00 58.37
N ASP A 274 9.52 43.14 57.77
CA ASP A 274 10.34 44.21 58.39
C ASP A 274 9.53 45.08 59.38
N SER A 275 8.35 44.62 59.81
CA SER A 275 7.36 45.41 60.56
C SER A 275 7.62 45.48 62.08
N ALA A 276 8.81 45.09 62.57
CA ALA A 276 9.13 45.07 64.00
C ALA A 276 10.27 46.03 64.38
N ALA A 277 10.13 47.32 64.08
CA ALA A 277 10.96 48.35 64.71
C ALA A 277 10.16 49.64 64.92
N GLY A 278 9.59 49.78 66.11
CA GLY A 278 8.84 50.96 66.54
C GLY A 278 8.68 50.96 68.04
N THR A 279 9.81 51.06 68.75
CA THR A 279 9.90 51.18 70.20
C THR A 279 9.63 52.63 70.61
N ASP A 280 8.73 52.77 71.58
CA ASP A 280 8.54 53.95 72.42
C ASP A 280 9.84 54.37 73.13
N ASP A 281 10.19 55.66 73.07
CA ASP A 281 10.50 56.56 74.20
C ASP A 281 11.08 57.92 73.72
#